data_AF-E8WMV2-F1
#
_entry.id   AF-E8WMV2-F1
#
_cell.length_a   1.000
_cell.length_b   1.000
_cell.length_c   1.000
_cell.angle_alpha   90.00
_cell.angle_beta   90.00
_cell.angle_gamma   90.00
#
_symmetry.space_group_name_H-M   'P 1'
#
loop_
_entity.id
_entity.type
_entity.pdbx_description
1 polymer ?
#
loop_
_entity_poly.entity_id
_entity_poly.type
_entity_poly.pdbx_seq_one_letter_code
_entity_poly.pdbx_strand_id
1 'polypeptide(L)'
;MIECDERELWIMGLGERVERGAVVCSYLAEGGHRARTAKVSELGNCTPRAILLDLSPWSDDGWGVLMTLKENPATREIPILPMYLSEIGQVGAVFPVAGFFTLPIEREYMVRKLKQLGLTDESEDYDLQVMLVTRKGEEDVQHAITKLGFEAVNAYTGKEAVALGTIVHPYMIFCALMLPDQAAFELLERFRLYPQTRNIPFFVLLKGAMKDGECQAMSRSIEHLVRKTWLSRQEFLAFFKRNKE
;
A
#
# COMPACT_ATOMS: atom_id res chain seq x y z
N MET A 1 2.76 28.93 14.45
CA MET A 1 2.30 28.55 13.11
C MET A 1 3.26 27.51 12.59
N ILE A 2 2.78 26.30 12.31
CA ILE A 2 3.61 25.26 11.69
C ILE A 2 3.65 25.62 10.21
N GLU A 3 4.80 26.06 9.70
CA GLU A 3 4.99 26.25 8.26
C GLU A 3 4.84 24.89 7.58
N CYS A 4 3.79 24.77 6.78
CA CYS A 4 3.50 23.55 6.07
C CYS A 4 4.30 23.49 4.78
N ASP A 5 5.26 22.59 4.70
CA ASP A 5 6.01 22.37 3.47
C ASP A 5 5.43 21.17 2.72
N GLU A 6 4.81 21.42 1.57
CA GLU A 6 4.18 20.39 0.71
C GLU A 6 5.13 19.26 0.28
N ARG A 7 6.45 19.38 0.53
CA ARG A 7 7.44 18.33 0.23
C ARG A 7 7.75 17.40 1.40
N GLU A 8 7.11 17.58 2.56
CA GLU A 8 7.41 16.80 3.76
C GLU A 8 6.79 15.39 3.73
N LEU A 9 7.55 14.40 4.21
CA LEU A 9 7.09 13.03 4.46
C LEU A 9 6.58 12.90 5.89
N TRP A 10 5.38 12.37 6.08
CA TRP A 10 4.81 12.21 7.42
C TRP A 10 4.87 10.76 7.87
N ILE A 11 5.23 10.54 9.12
CA ILE A 11 5.29 9.22 9.76
C ILE A 11 4.10 9.11 10.72
N MET A 12 3.26 8.11 10.52
CA MET A 12 2.03 7.89 11.28
C MET A 12 1.91 6.46 11.82
N GLY A 13 0.90 6.21 12.66
CA GLY A 13 0.67 4.91 13.30
C GLY A 13 1.48 4.69 14.58
N LEU A 14 2.10 5.73 15.12
CA LEU A 14 2.95 5.67 16.32
C LEU A 14 2.23 6.01 17.63
N GLY A 15 1.04 6.63 17.55
CA GLY A 15 0.24 7.15 18.67
C GLY A 15 1.05 7.95 19.69
N GLU A 16 1.27 7.41 20.89
CA GLU A 16 2.04 8.05 21.97
C GLU A 16 3.56 7.80 21.85
N ARG A 17 3.97 6.74 21.15
CA ARG A 17 5.36 6.29 21.00
C ARG A 17 6.07 6.99 19.83
N VAL A 18 6.00 8.31 19.79
CA VAL A 18 6.54 9.13 18.69
C VAL A 18 8.05 8.97 18.51
N GLU A 19 8.78 8.61 19.57
CA GLU A 19 10.21 8.34 19.55
C GLU A 19 10.60 7.18 18.61
N ARG A 20 9.69 6.22 18.36
CA ARG A 20 9.91 5.15 17.38
C ARG A 20 10.10 5.69 15.96
N GLY A 21 9.55 6.87 15.66
CA GLY A 21 9.72 7.54 14.37
C GLY A 21 11.08 8.20 14.20
N ALA A 22 11.86 8.41 15.27
CA ALA A 22 13.12 9.15 15.20
C ALA A 22 14.16 8.50 14.29
N VAL A 23 14.24 7.16 14.30
CA VAL A 23 15.14 6.39 13.42
C VAL A 23 14.77 6.62 11.96
N VAL A 24 13.47 6.58 11.64
CA VAL A 24 12.95 6.79 10.28
C VAL A 24 13.23 8.22 9.82
N CYS A 25 12.96 9.22 10.65
CA CYS A 25 13.27 10.63 10.37
C CYS A 25 14.76 10.82 10.09
N SER A 26 15.63 10.22 10.91
CA SER A 26 17.09 10.30 10.74
C SER A 26 17.52 9.74 9.38
N TYR A 27 17.02 8.55 9.01
CA TYR A 27 17.34 7.94 7.73
C TYR A 27 16.88 8.82 6.56
N LEU A 28 15.66 9.37 6.61
CA LEU A 28 15.11 10.24 5.57
C LEU A 28 15.89 11.56 5.44
N ALA A 29 16.27 12.18 6.55
CA ALA A 29 17.04 13.41 6.58
C ALA A 29 18.40 13.25 5.88
N GLU A 30 19.10 12.14 6.14
CA GLU A 30 20.35 11.81 5.45
C GLU A 30 20.15 11.58 3.94
N GLY A 31 18.97 11.08 3.53
CA GLY A 31 18.56 10.96 2.14
C GLY A 31 18.18 12.29 1.47
N GLY A 32 18.22 13.40 2.21
CA GLY A 32 17.81 14.73 1.74
C GLY A 32 16.29 14.95 1.74
N HIS A 33 15.54 14.11 2.45
CA HIS A 33 14.09 14.26 2.61
C HIS A 33 13.77 14.92 3.95
N ARG A 34 12.84 15.87 3.96
CA ARG A 34 12.23 16.36 5.21
C ARG A 34 11.16 15.38 5.67
N ALA A 35 11.19 15.01 6.94
CA ALA A 35 10.22 14.12 7.52
C ALA A 35 9.95 14.43 9.00
N ARG A 36 8.73 14.14 9.44
CA ARG A 36 8.32 14.27 10.84
C ARG A 36 7.27 13.24 11.21
N THR A 37 7.12 13.00 12.51
CA THR A 37 5.98 12.27 13.06
C THR A 37 4.74 13.16 13.09
N ALA A 38 3.57 12.60 12.80
CA ALA A 38 2.30 13.33 12.79
C ALA A 38 1.13 12.43 13.17
N LYS A 39 0.01 13.04 13.55
CA LYS A 39 -1.30 12.40 13.79
C LYS A 39 -2.29 12.78 12.69
N VAL A 40 -3.34 11.96 12.53
CA VAL A 40 -4.40 12.22 11.53
C VAL A 40 -5.09 13.56 11.76
N SER A 41 -5.25 13.99 13.01
CA SER A 41 -5.86 15.28 13.37
C SER A 41 -5.11 16.51 12.81
N GLU A 42 -3.86 16.34 12.37
CA GLU A 42 -3.05 17.41 11.78
C GLU A 42 -3.31 17.59 10.28
N LEU A 43 -4.01 16.64 9.62
CA LEU A 43 -4.24 16.63 8.16
C LEU A 43 -5.27 17.66 7.65
N GLY A 44 -5.71 18.61 8.47
CA GLY A 44 -6.63 19.68 8.03
C GLY A 44 -5.94 20.95 7.54
N ASN A 45 -4.71 21.22 8.02
CA ASN A 45 -3.98 22.46 7.73
C ASN A 45 -2.91 22.27 6.65
N CYS A 46 -2.73 21.03 6.18
CA CYS A 46 -1.53 20.56 5.52
C CYS A 46 -1.76 19.24 4.79
N THR A 47 -1.23 19.11 3.57
CA THR A 47 -1.17 17.83 2.85
C THR A 47 0.29 17.40 2.67
N PRO A 48 0.74 16.30 3.28
CA PRO A 48 2.09 15.79 3.08
C PRO A 48 2.27 15.21 1.67
N ARG A 49 3.52 15.13 1.23
CA ARG A 49 3.88 14.50 -0.04
C ARG A 49 3.53 13.01 -0.06
N ALA A 50 3.77 12.34 1.06
CA ALA A 50 3.40 10.95 1.29
C ALA A 50 3.42 10.65 2.79
N ILE A 51 2.71 9.59 3.18
CA ILE A 51 2.64 9.10 4.55
C ILE A 51 3.35 7.74 4.62
N LEU A 52 4.38 7.62 5.46
CA LEU A 52 4.89 6.33 5.90
C LEU A 52 4.06 5.86 7.09
N LEU A 53 3.43 4.70 6.98
CA LEU A 53 2.46 4.23 7.97
C LEU A 53 2.91 2.92 8.61
N ASP A 54 3.17 2.94 9.92
CA ASP A 54 3.51 1.73 10.68
C ASP A 54 2.27 0.84 10.81
N LEU A 55 2.32 -0.37 10.27
CA LEU A 55 1.26 -1.40 10.39
C LEU A 55 1.73 -2.61 11.24
N SER A 56 2.85 -2.46 11.95
CA SER A 56 3.39 -3.51 12.81
C SER A 56 2.46 -3.83 14.00
N PRO A 57 2.66 -4.98 14.68
CA PRO A 57 2.02 -5.28 15.96
C PRO A 57 2.28 -4.23 17.05
N TRP A 58 3.34 -3.43 16.89
CA TRP A 58 3.75 -2.39 17.84
C TRP A 58 3.17 -1.02 17.50
N SER A 59 2.41 -0.91 16.41
CA SER A 59 1.66 0.29 16.07
C SER A 59 0.53 0.51 17.10
N ASP A 60 0.23 1.78 17.39
CA ASP A 60 -0.89 2.13 18.27
C ASP A 60 -2.24 1.98 17.54
N ASP A 61 -2.33 2.46 16.28
CA ASP A 61 -3.54 2.34 15.44
C ASP A 61 -3.23 2.53 13.94
N GLY A 62 -2.19 1.89 13.42
CA GLY A 62 -1.79 2.04 12.02
C GLY A 62 -2.89 1.67 11.03
N TRP A 63 -3.64 0.62 11.36
CA TRP A 63 -4.74 0.11 10.55
C TRP A 63 -5.97 1.02 10.56
N GLY A 64 -6.39 1.53 11.71
CA GLY A 64 -7.47 2.51 11.79
C GLY A 64 -7.11 3.82 11.11
N VAL A 65 -5.85 4.26 11.23
CA VAL A 65 -5.31 5.39 10.46
C VAL A 65 -5.38 5.13 8.96
N LEU A 66 -4.95 3.95 8.47
CA LEU A 66 -5.04 3.61 7.04
C LEU A 66 -6.48 3.73 6.53
N MET A 67 -7.43 3.15 7.26
CA MET A 67 -8.85 3.18 6.90
C MET A 67 -9.39 4.60 6.90
N THR A 68 -9.13 5.37 7.96
CA THR A 68 -9.56 6.78 8.08
C THR A 68 -9.05 7.63 6.91
N LEU A 69 -7.78 7.43 6.51
CA LEU A 69 -7.18 8.15 5.40
C LEU A 69 -7.80 7.77 4.06
N LYS A 70 -8.12 6.49 3.84
CA LYS A 70 -8.63 6.02 2.55
C LYS A 70 -10.13 6.18 2.36
N GLU A 71 -10.89 6.26 3.45
CA GLU A 71 -12.33 6.57 3.41
C GLU A 71 -12.62 8.06 3.22
N ASN A 72 -11.70 8.96 3.59
CA ASN A 72 -11.90 10.41 3.48
C ASN A 72 -11.44 10.96 2.11
N PRO A 73 -12.33 11.57 1.29
CA PRO A 73 -11.98 12.14 -0.01
C PRO A 73 -10.85 13.18 0.00
N ALA A 74 -10.67 13.93 1.10
CA ALA A 74 -9.63 14.94 1.23
C ALA A 74 -8.22 14.35 1.42
N THR A 75 -8.12 13.11 1.91
CA THR A 75 -6.84 12.49 2.26
C THR A 75 -6.57 11.17 1.50
N ARG A 76 -7.59 10.57 0.88
CA ARG A 76 -7.48 9.26 0.19
C ARG A 76 -6.48 9.25 -0.95
N GLU A 77 -6.23 10.40 -1.57
CA GLU A 77 -5.26 10.54 -2.66
C GLU A 77 -3.80 10.53 -2.20
N ILE A 78 -3.55 10.84 -0.92
CA ILE A 78 -2.20 10.91 -0.36
C ILE A 78 -1.53 9.53 -0.53
N PRO A 79 -0.32 9.46 -1.13
CA PRO A 79 0.44 8.23 -1.21
C PRO A 79 0.73 7.70 0.18
N ILE A 80 0.35 6.45 0.45
CA ILE A 80 0.66 5.77 1.70
C ILE A 80 1.65 4.67 1.41
N LEU A 81 2.75 4.67 2.14
CA LEU A 81 3.78 3.65 2.09
C LEU A 81 3.74 2.88 3.42
N PRO A 82 3.10 1.70 3.45
CA PRO A 82 3.08 0.87 4.64
C PRO A 82 4.49 0.43 5.00
N MET A 83 4.78 0.40 6.28
CA MET A 83 6.03 -0.08 6.82
C MET A 83 5.80 -0.94 8.05
N TYR A 84 6.81 -1.73 8.37
CA TYR A 84 6.90 -2.44 9.62
C TYR A 84 8.04 -1.82 10.44
N LEU A 85 7.71 -1.35 11.64
CA LEU A 85 8.69 -0.92 12.62
C LEU A 85 8.78 -1.91 13.78
N SER A 86 10.00 -2.14 14.29
CA SER A 86 10.21 -2.86 15.54
C SER A 86 9.66 -2.09 16.74
N GLU A 87 9.63 -2.72 17.91
CA GLU A 87 9.28 -2.06 19.18
C GLU A 87 10.15 -0.81 19.43
N ILE A 88 11.43 -0.85 19.05
CA ILE A 88 12.39 0.26 19.19
C ILE A 88 12.52 1.15 17.94
N GLY A 89 11.64 1.02 16.95
CA GLY A 89 11.61 1.88 15.76
C GLY A 89 12.58 1.51 14.63
N GLN A 90 13.23 0.35 14.68
CA GLN A 90 14.02 -0.15 13.55
C GLN A 90 13.11 -0.53 12.38
N VAL A 91 13.49 -0.16 11.16
CA VAL A 91 12.71 -0.45 9.96
C VAL A 91 12.94 -1.89 9.53
N GLY A 92 11.90 -2.72 9.58
CA GLY A 92 11.97 -4.11 9.14
C GLY A 92 11.61 -4.29 7.67
N ALA A 93 10.58 -3.59 7.20
CA ALA A 93 10.18 -3.62 5.80
C ALA A 93 9.40 -2.38 5.41
N VAL A 94 9.37 -2.12 4.11
CA VAL A 94 8.57 -1.09 3.45
C VAL A 94 7.87 -1.75 2.27
N PHE A 95 6.54 -1.66 2.22
CA PHE A 95 5.73 -2.40 1.26
C PHE A 95 5.34 -1.50 0.07
N PRO A 96 5.91 -1.72 -1.13
CA PRO A 96 5.62 -0.88 -2.29
C PRO A 96 4.28 -1.30 -2.91
N VAL A 97 3.20 -0.68 -2.47
CA VAL A 97 1.89 -0.80 -3.12
C VAL A 97 1.67 0.38 -4.07
N ALA A 98 1.10 0.12 -5.23
CA ALA A 98 0.74 1.15 -6.20
C ALA A 98 -0.40 2.04 -5.67
N GLY A 99 -1.25 1.49 -4.80
CA GLY A 99 -2.30 2.25 -4.14
C GLY A 99 -3.28 1.38 -3.37
N PHE A 100 -4.28 2.05 -2.80
CA PHE A 100 -5.35 1.44 -2.02
C PHE A 100 -6.70 1.89 -2.56
N PHE A 101 -7.63 0.95 -2.65
CA PHE A 101 -9.04 1.20 -2.96
C PHE A 101 -9.92 0.64 -1.86
N THR A 102 -10.89 1.43 -1.41
CA THR A 102 -11.92 0.95 -0.48
C THR A 102 -13.06 0.29 -1.26
N LEU A 103 -13.68 -0.73 -0.68
CA LEU A 103 -14.88 -1.37 -1.20
C LEU A 103 -16.15 -0.78 -0.53
N PRO A 104 -17.23 -0.51 -1.29
CA PRO A 104 -17.34 -0.65 -2.75
C PRO A 104 -16.47 0.38 -3.48
N ILE A 105 -15.93 -0.02 -4.64
CA ILE A 105 -15.01 0.83 -5.41
C ILE A 105 -15.79 1.97 -6.05
N GLU A 106 -15.40 3.20 -5.73
CA GLU A 106 -15.84 4.38 -6.46
C GLU A 106 -15.11 4.47 -7.81
N ARG A 107 -15.86 4.31 -8.90
CA ARG A 107 -15.31 4.26 -10.26
C ARG A 107 -14.53 5.52 -10.63
N GLU A 108 -15.06 6.69 -10.28
CA GLU A 108 -14.45 7.98 -10.58
C GLU A 108 -13.09 8.15 -9.88
N TYR A 109 -12.98 7.69 -8.63
CA TYR A 109 -11.72 7.66 -7.89
C TYR A 109 -10.72 6.70 -8.55
N MET A 110 -11.15 5.49 -8.91
CA MET A 110 -10.31 4.51 -9.61
C MET A 110 -9.76 5.05 -10.92
N VAL A 111 -10.63 5.60 -11.78
CA VAL A 111 -10.22 6.19 -13.06
C VAL A 111 -9.17 7.28 -12.84
N ARG A 112 -9.44 8.22 -11.93
CA ARG A 112 -8.50 9.30 -11.62
C ARG A 112 -7.15 8.78 -11.14
N LYS A 113 -7.16 7.78 -10.25
CA LYS A 113 -5.92 7.21 -9.70
C LYS A 113 -5.10 6.47 -10.77
N LEU A 114 -5.76 5.66 -11.58
CA LEU A 114 -5.09 4.95 -12.67
C LEU A 114 -4.52 5.91 -13.72
N LYS A 115 -5.23 7.01 -14.04
CA LYS A 115 -4.72 8.06 -14.93
C LYS A 115 -3.49 8.75 -14.37
N GLN A 116 -3.49 9.11 -13.10
CA GLN A 116 -2.32 9.70 -12.42
C GLN A 116 -1.08 8.79 -12.46
N LEU A 117 -1.29 7.47 -12.54
CA LEU A 117 -0.22 6.49 -12.65
C LEU A 117 0.14 6.16 -14.11
N GLY A 118 -0.48 6.82 -15.10
CA GLY A 118 -0.26 6.55 -16.52
C GLY A 118 -0.78 5.18 -16.97
N LEU A 119 -1.76 4.61 -16.25
CA LEU A 119 -2.26 3.25 -16.50
C LEU A 119 -3.54 3.19 -17.34
N THR A 120 -4.14 4.33 -17.67
CA THR A 120 -5.44 4.41 -18.37
C THR A 120 -5.50 5.50 -19.45
N ASP A 121 -4.38 6.10 -19.83
CA ASP A 121 -4.36 7.09 -20.92
C ASP A 121 -4.26 6.38 -22.28
N GLU A 122 -5.37 6.43 -23.03
CA GLU A 122 -5.47 6.25 -24.50
C GLU A 122 -4.82 5.00 -25.13
N SER A 123 -5.04 3.81 -24.56
CA SER A 123 -4.85 2.57 -25.34
C SER A 123 -6.16 2.18 -26.02
N GLU A 124 -6.22 2.29 -27.35
CA GLU A 124 -7.21 1.62 -28.21
C GLU A 124 -7.08 0.08 -28.17
N ASP A 125 -6.09 -0.45 -27.44
CA ASP A 125 -5.89 -1.87 -27.18
C ASP A 125 -6.77 -2.34 -26.01
N TYR A 126 -7.93 -2.89 -26.36
CA TYR A 126 -8.91 -3.49 -25.45
C TYR A 126 -8.49 -4.86 -24.85
N ASP A 127 -7.23 -5.28 -25.04
CA ASP A 127 -6.74 -6.63 -24.69
C ASP A 127 -5.89 -6.66 -23.40
N LEU A 128 -5.85 -5.57 -22.63
CA LEU A 128 -5.08 -5.53 -21.38
C LEU A 128 -5.78 -6.34 -20.27
N GLN A 129 -5.08 -7.35 -19.76
CA GLN A 129 -5.55 -8.20 -18.67
C GLN A 129 -5.19 -7.62 -17.30
N VAL A 130 -6.19 -7.51 -16.43
CA VAL A 130 -6.06 -7.14 -15.03
C VAL A 130 -6.33 -8.36 -14.17
N MET A 131 -5.43 -8.63 -13.22
CA MET A 131 -5.63 -9.73 -12.28
C MET A 131 -6.40 -9.26 -11.05
N LEU A 132 -7.43 -10.02 -10.69
CA LEU A 132 -8.19 -9.84 -9.46
C LEU A 132 -7.91 -11.00 -8.53
N VAL A 133 -7.26 -10.72 -7.41
CA VAL A 133 -6.96 -11.70 -6.37
C VAL A 133 -7.90 -11.46 -5.20
N THR A 134 -9.10 -12.02 -5.29
CA THR A 134 -10.22 -11.72 -4.39
C THR A 134 -10.90 -12.98 -3.91
N ARG A 135 -11.74 -12.88 -2.88
CA ARG A 135 -12.61 -14.00 -2.49
C ARG A 135 -13.80 -14.09 -3.44
N LYS A 136 -14.36 -15.29 -3.62
CA LYS A 136 -15.63 -15.46 -4.36
C LYS A 136 -16.71 -14.51 -3.80
N GLY A 137 -17.41 -13.81 -4.69
CA GLY A 137 -18.46 -12.85 -4.34
C GLY A 137 -18.07 -11.37 -4.41
N GLU A 138 -16.84 -11.03 -4.82
CA GLU A 138 -16.41 -9.64 -5.10
C GLU A 138 -16.60 -9.26 -6.58
N GLU A 139 -17.74 -9.64 -7.16
CA GLU A 139 -18.08 -9.44 -8.58
C GLU A 139 -18.16 -7.95 -8.96
N ASP A 140 -18.47 -7.07 -8.01
CA ASP A 140 -18.50 -5.62 -8.23
C ASP A 140 -17.14 -5.06 -8.67
N VAL A 141 -16.04 -5.62 -8.15
CA VAL A 141 -14.68 -5.22 -8.54
C VAL A 141 -14.41 -5.61 -9.99
N GLN A 142 -14.79 -6.84 -10.35
CA GLN A 142 -14.69 -7.33 -11.72
C GLN A 142 -15.50 -6.45 -12.67
N HIS A 143 -16.73 -6.12 -12.32
CA HIS A 143 -17.59 -5.25 -13.12
C HIS A 143 -17.03 -3.83 -13.26
N ALA A 144 -16.45 -3.27 -12.19
CA ALA A 144 -15.81 -1.97 -12.24
C ALA A 144 -14.64 -1.95 -13.24
N ILE A 145 -13.80 -2.98 -13.21
CA ILE A 145 -12.63 -3.14 -14.08
C ILE A 145 -13.02 -3.37 -15.54
N THR A 146 -14.00 -4.25 -15.81
CA THR A 146 -14.46 -4.49 -17.19
C THR A 146 -15.15 -3.27 -17.79
N LYS A 147 -15.86 -2.46 -16.99
CA LYS A 147 -16.39 -1.16 -17.40
C LYS A 147 -15.33 -0.10 -17.71
N LEU A 148 -14.07 -0.34 -17.36
CA LEU A 148 -12.94 0.47 -17.76
C LEU A 148 -12.26 -0.05 -19.04
N GLY A 149 -12.75 -1.16 -19.60
CA GLY A 149 -12.24 -1.74 -20.84
C GLY A 149 -11.19 -2.84 -20.66
N PHE A 150 -10.90 -3.24 -19.41
CA PHE A 150 -9.94 -4.31 -19.13
C PHE A 150 -10.59 -5.69 -19.12
N GLU A 151 -9.83 -6.72 -19.54
CA GLU A 151 -10.20 -8.11 -19.30
C GLU A 151 -9.79 -8.52 -17.88
N ALA A 152 -10.67 -9.20 -17.14
CA ALA A 152 -10.40 -9.62 -15.77
C ALA A 152 -9.97 -11.09 -15.69
N VAL A 153 -8.81 -11.35 -15.10
CA VAL A 153 -8.32 -12.69 -14.74
C VAL A 153 -8.46 -12.89 -13.24
N ASN A 154 -9.33 -13.80 -12.83
CA ASN A 154 -9.62 -14.05 -11.42
C ASN A 154 -8.67 -15.11 -10.82
N ALA A 155 -8.17 -14.84 -9.63
CA ALA A 155 -7.50 -15.79 -8.74
C ALA A 155 -8.15 -15.71 -7.35
N TYR A 156 -8.35 -16.85 -6.70
CA TYR A 156 -9.07 -16.92 -5.42
C TYR A 156 -8.17 -17.23 -4.22
N THR A 157 -6.89 -17.51 -4.49
CA THR A 157 -5.83 -17.70 -3.49
C THR A 157 -4.55 -17.05 -3.99
N GLY A 158 -3.65 -16.71 -3.09
CA GLY A 158 -2.37 -16.15 -3.52
C GLY A 158 -1.48 -17.19 -4.21
N LYS A 159 -1.61 -18.50 -3.90
CA LYS A 159 -0.95 -19.57 -4.68
C LYS A 159 -1.40 -19.58 -6.14
N GLU A 160 -2.70 -19.49 -6.37
CA GLU A 160 -3.28 -19.40 -7.71
C GLU A 160 -2.84 -18.12 -8.42
N ALA A 161 -2.82 -16.99 -7.72
CA ALA A 161 -2.39 -15.70 -8.27
C ALA A 161 -0.93 -15.73 -8.75
N VAL A 162 -0.01 -16.34 -7.99
CA VAL A 162 1.39 -16.50 -8.42
C VAL A 162 1.46 -17.38 -9.67
N ALA A 163 0.75 -18.52 -9.68
CA ALA A 163 0.76 -19.42 -10.83
C ALA A 163 0.22 -18.73 -12.09
N LEU A 164 -0.96 -18.12 -12.02
CA LEU A 164 -1.57 -17.41 -13.14
C LEU A 164 -0.73 -16.20 -13.57
N GLY A 165 -0.21 -15.41 -12.62
CA GLY A 165 0.53 -14.19 -12.93
C GLY A 165 1.81 -14.43 -13.71
N THR A 166 2.45 -15.58 -13.55
CA THR A 166 3.61 -15.98 -14.36
C THR A 166 3.26 -16.46 -15.78
N ILE A 167 1.98 -16.73 -16.04
CA ILE A 167 1.49 -17.20 -17.35
C ILE A 167 0.87 -16.03 -18.12
N VAL A 168 -0.06 -15.32 -17.49
CA VAL A 168 -0.89 -14.29 -18.14
C VAL A 168 -0.23 -12.91 -18.19
N HIS A 169 0.80 -12.66 -17.36
CA HIS A 169 1.52 -11.38 -17.31
C HIS A 169 0.58 -10.17 -17.19
N PRO A 170 -0.23 -10.08 -16.12
CA PRO A 170 -1.27 -9.06 -16.04
C PRO A 170 -0.65 -7.67 -16.02
N TYR A 171 -1.34 -6.72 -16.63
CA TYR A 171 -0.94 -5.32 -16.67
C TYR A 171 -0.92 -4.67 -15.28
N MET A 172 -1.85 -5.08 -14.42
CA MET A 172 -1.89 -4.70 -13.00
C MET A 172 -2.64 -5.74 -12.17
N ILE A 173 -2.46 -5.69 -10.85
CA ILE A 173 -3.07 -6.62 -9.88
C ILE A 173 -3.87 -5.83 -8.86
N PHE A 174 -5.12 -6.24 -8.62
CA PHE A 174 -5.91 -5.82 -7.47
C PHE A 174 -6.07 -7.00 -6.52
N CYS A 175 -5.65 -6.84 -5.27
CA CYS A 175 -5.66 -7.91 -4.29
C CYS A 175 -6.50 -7.52 -3.08
N ALA A 176 -7.45 -8.38 -2.70
CA ALA A 176 -8.08 -8.29 -1.39
C ALA A 176 -7.01 -8.34 -0.30
N LEU A 177 -7.14 -7.46 0.70
CA LEU A 177 -6.17 -7.36 1.79
C LEU A 177 -5.91 -8.72 2.48
N MET A 178 -6.97 -9.54 2.65
CA MET A 178 -6.91 -10.86 3.28
C MET A 178 -7.44 -11.97 2.35
N LEU A 179 -6.55 -12.88 1.93
CA LEU A 179 -6.90 -14.07 1.15
C LEU A 179 -7.11 -15.29 2.06
N PRO A 180 -7.68 -16.40 1.53
CA PRO A 180 -7.84 -17.63 2.32
C PRO A 180 -6.51 -18.25 2.79
N ASP A 181 -5.42 -18.02 2.06
CA ASP A 181 -4.13 -18.68 2.29
C ASP A 181 -3.01 -17.75 2.77
N GLN A 182 -3.15 -16.43 2.62
CA GLN A 182 -2.12 -15.44 3.00
C GLN A 182 -2.66 -13.99 2.98
N ALA A 183 -1.88 -13.07 3.54
CA ALA A 183 -2.10 -11.63 3.40
C ALA A 183 -1.64 -11.08 2.05
N ALA A 184 -2.20 -9.94 1.63
CA ALA A 184 -1.80 -9.25 0.39
C ALA A 184 -0.31 -8.88 0.36
N PHE A 185 0.27 -8.48 1.49
CA PHE A 185 1.69 -8.13 1.57
C PHE A 185 2.63 -9.33 1.46
N GLU A 186 2.21 -10.51 1.95
CA GLU A 186 2.96 -11.75 1.71
C GLU A 186 2.93 -12.12 0.23
N LEU A 187 1.78 -11.97 -0.43
CA LEU A 187 1.63 -12.21 -1.86
C LEU A 187 2.48 -11.23 -2.69
N LEU A 188 2.50 -9.95 -2.33
CA LEU A 188 3.34 -8.93 -2.97
C LEU A 188 4.81 -9.34 -2.93
N GLU A 189 5.33 -9.75 -1.77
CA GLU A 189 6.72 -10.18 -1.67
C GLU A 189 7.00 -11.45 -2.48
N ARG A 190 6.03 -12.37 -2.61
CA ARG A 190 6.17 -13.54 -3.51
C ARG A 190 6.24 -13.11 -4.98
N PHE A 191 5.41 -12.18 -5.43
CA PHE A 191 5.49 -11.66 -6.80
C PHE A 191 6.86 -11.01 -7.08
N ARG A 192 7.47 -10.35 -6.10
CA ARG A 192 8.79 -9.73 -6.25
C ARG A 192 9.94 -10.73 -6.47
N LEU A 193 9.76 -12.00 -6.10
CA LEU A 193 10.75 -13.06 -6.34
C LEU A 193 10.86 -13.44 -7.83
N TYR A 194 9.86 -13.11 -8.65
CA TYR A 194 9.82 -13.50 -10.06
C TYR A 194 10.03 -12.27 -10.98
N PRO A 195 10.99 -12.31 -11.92
CA PRO A 195 11.26 -11.19 -12.83
C PRO A 195 10.05 -10.73 -13.63
N GLN A 196 9.14 -11.65 -13.98
CA GLN A 196 7.96 -11.36 -14.81
C GLN A 196 6.88 -10.57 -14.06
N THR A 197 6.86 -10.63 -12.74
CA THR A 197 5.77 -10.06 -11.93
C THR A 197 6.23 -9.01 -10.93
N ARG A 198 7.54 -8.92 -10.65
CA ARG A 198 8.12 -8.00 -9.66
C ARG A 198 7.86 -6.50 -9.90
N ASN A 199 7.54 -6.10 -11.13
CA ASN A 199 7.32 -4.69 -11.50
C ASN A 199 5.84 -4.39 -11.81
N ILE A 200 4.94 -5.37 -11.70
CA ILE A 200 3.52 -5.17 -11.98
C ILE A 200 2.91 -4.29 -10.88
N PRO A 201 2.18 -3.20 -11.22
CA PRO A 201 1.47 -2.39 -10.23
C PRO A 201 0.52 -3.23 -9.38
N PHE A 202 0.69 -3.17 -8.06
CA PHE A 202 -0.08 -3.96 -7.09
C PHE A 202 -0.94 -3.04 -6.21
N PHE A 203 -2.26 -3.14 -6.36
CA PHE A 203 -3.24 -2.38 -5.61
C PHE A 203 -3.90 -3.25 -4.54
N VAL A 204 -4.09 -2.68 -3.35
CA VAL A 204 -4.75 -3.37 -2.25
C VAL A 204 -6.19 -2.90 -2.11
N LEU A 205 -7.12 -3.85 -2.04
CA LEU A 205 -8.53 -3.62 -1.79
C LEU A 205 -8.80 -3.72 -0.28
N LEU A 206 -9.29 -2.63 0.28
CA LEU A 206 -9.65 -2.48 1.69
C LEU A 206 -11.17 -2.62 1.83
N LYS A 207 -11.62 -3.47 2.75
CA LYS A 207 -13.03 -3.48 3.17
C LYS A 207 -13.23 -2.38 4.20
N GLY A 208 -14.33 -1.64 4.09
CA GLY A 208 -14.72 -0.66 5.11
C GLY A 208 -14.78 -1.31 6.49
N ALA A 209 -14.28 -0.59 7.51
CA ALA A 209 -14.22 -1.02 8.91
C ALA A 209 -13.64 -2.44 9.14
N MET A 210 -12.32 -2.54 9.26
CA MET A 210 -11.69 -3.78 9.70
C MET A 210 -11.97 -4.06 11.19
N LYS A 211 -12.24 -5.32 11.52
CA LYS A 211 -12.39 -5.75 12.91
C LYS A 211 -11.01 -5.85 13.58
N ASP A 212 -10.95 -5.62 14.89
CA ASP A 212 -9.70 -5.75 15.66
C ASP A 212 -8.98 -7.08 15.44
N GLY A 213 -9.75 -8.18 15.34
CA GLY A 213 -9.19 -9.50 15.05
C GLY A 213 -8.56 -9.62 13.66
N GLU A 214 -9.07 -8.91 12.65
CA GLU A 214 -8.49 -8.88 11.30
C GLU A 214 -7.20 -8.07 11.28
N CYS A 215 -7.19 -6.89 11.93
CA CYS A 215 -6.00 -6.07 12.13
C CYS A 215 -4.90 -6.87 12.85
N GLN A 216 -5.25 -7.58 13.93
CA GLN A 216 -4.30 -8.38 14.70
C GLN A 216 -3.74 -9.56 13.88
N ALA A 217 -4.59 -10.27 13.14
CA ALA A 217 -4.15 -11.35 12.26
C ALA A 217 -3.16 -10.82 11.21
N MET A 218 -3.44 -9.66 10.65
CA MET A 218 -2.59 -9.04 9.65
C MET A 218 -1.24 -8.59 10.20
N SER A 219 -1.23 -7.90 11.35
CA SER A 219 0.02 -7.47 11.99
C SER A 219 0.94 -8.67 12.28
N ARG A 220 0.37 -9.82 12.68
CA ARG A 220 1.13 -11.07 12.87
C ARG A 220 1.66 -11.64 11.54
N SER A 221 0.86 -11.61 10.47
CA SER A 221 1.31 -12.00 9.13
C SER A 221 2.50 -11.15 8.65
N ILE A 222 2.44 -9.84 8.84
CA ILE A 222 3.54 -8.92 8.49
C ILE A 222 4.78 -9.21 9.35
N GLU A 223 4.61 -9.41 10.66
CA GLU A 223 5.71 -9.80 11.54
C GLU A 223 6.38 -11.12 11.09
N HIS A 224 5.58 -12.11 10.67
CA HIS A 224 6.09 -13.35 10.10
C HIS A 224 6.81 -13.14 8.76
N LEU A 225 6.43 -12.16 7.96
CA LEU A 225 7.06 -11.83 6.69
C LEU A 225 8.45 -11.21 6.87
N VAL A 226 8.62 -10.35 7.89
CA VAL A 226 9.87 -9.59 8.17
C VAL A 226 10.96 -10.43 8.85
N ARG A 227 10.66 -11.69 9.12
CA ARG A 227 11.11 -12.60 10.20
C ARG A 227 12.55 -12.60 10.75
N LYS A 228 13.53 -11.82 10.28
CA LYS A 228 14.87 -11.65 10.92
C LYS A 228 15.81 -10.64 10.23
N THR A 229 15.31 -9.72 9.41
CA THR A 229 16.18 -8.78 8.70
C THR A 229 15.66 -7.36 8.83
N TRP A 230 16.46 -6.49 9.41
CA TRP A 230 16.22 -5.06 9.44
C TRP A 230 16.80 -4.45 8.18
N LEU A 231 16.07 -3.52 7.57
CA LEU A 231 16.61 -2.75 6.46
C LEU A 231 17.76 -1.89 6.98
N SER A 232 18.91 -2.01 6.32
CA SER A 232 19.94 -0.99 6.43
C SER A 232 19.37 0.34 5.94
N ARG A 233 19.98 1.44 6.40
CA ARG A 233 19.65 2.78 5.93
C ARG A 233 19.68 2.88 4.39
N GLN A 234 20.65 2.23 3.75
CA GLN A 234 20.79 2.26 2.29
C GLN A 234 19.62 1.56 1.59
N GLU A 235 19.22 0.39 2.08
CA GLU A 235 18.07 -0.36 1.56
C GLU A 235 16.77 0.42 1.77
N PHE A 236 16.57 1.00 2.94
CA PHE A 236 15.41 1.85 3.23
C PHE A 236 15.35 3.07 2.29
N LEU A 237 16.48 3.76 2.08
CA LEU A 237 16.53 4.92 1.18
C LEU A 237 16.35 4.54 -0.30
N ALA A 238 16.68 3.31 -0.70
CA ALA A 238 16.47 2.86 -2.08
C ALA A 238 14.99 2.91 -2.50
N PHE A 239 14.04 2.78 -1.56
CA PHE A 239 12.61 2.92 -1.83
C PHE A 239 12.20 4.33 -2.27
N PHE A 240 12.97 5.36 -1.90
CA PHE A 240 12.66 6.76 -2.23
C PHE A 240 13.43 7.29 -3.45
N LYS A 241 14.46 6.57 -3.91
CA LYS A 241 15.31 6.97 -5.03
C LYS A 241 14.66 6.83 -6.41
N ARG A 242 13.60 6.04 -6.54
CA ARG A 242 12.90 5.80 -7.82
C ARG A 242 12.02 6.95 -8.32
N ASN A 243 11.87 8.03 -7.56
CA ASN A 243 11.01 9.18 -7.93
C ASN A 243 11.81 10.43 -8.34
N LYS A 244 13.00 10.27 -8.92
CA LYS A 244 13.89 11.39 -9.31
C LYS A 244 14.16 11.51 -10.81
N GLU A 245 13.47 10.75 -11.65
CA GLU A 245 13.57 10.87 -13.11
C GLU A 245 12.18 11.15 -13.69
#